data_AF-A0A970GWC4-F1
#
_entry.id   AF-A0A970GWC4-F1
#
_cell.length_a   1.000
_cell.length_b   1.000
_cell.length_c   1.000
_cell.angle_alpha   90.00
_cell.angle_beta   90.00
_cell.angle_gamma   90.00
#
_symmetry.space_group_name_H-M   'P 1'
#
loop_
_entity.id
_entity.type
_entity.pdbx_description
1 polymer ?
#
loop_
_entity_poly.entity_id
_entity_poly.type
_entity_poly.pdbx_seq_one_letter_code
_entity_poly.pdbx_strand_id
1 'polypeptide(L)'
;MRRLLDMQAAHSYNACMKKRSIQYTLRNVPERTDARLREAASAYGISLNEAALTALLRGLGVEADAVEYNDLDGLIGSWIPDPACDQALEDMDKVDSELWA
;
A
#
# COMPACT_ATOMS: atom_id res chain seq x y z
N MET A 1 1.64 -40.09 -27.64
CA MET A 1 0.99 -38.84 -28.13
C MET A 1 0.07 -38.31 -27.02
N ARG A 2 0.55 -37.37 -26.20
CA ARG A 2 -0.28 -36.68 -25.21
C ARG A 2 -1.14 -35.65 -25.95
N ARG A 3 -2.46 -35.75 -25.83
CA ARG A 3 -3.40 -34.73 -26.32
C ARG A 3 -2.97 -33.37 -25.75
N LEU A 4 -2.63 -32.45 -26.65
CA LEU A 4 -2.72 -31.02 -26.36
C LEU A 4 -4.15 -30.79 -25.87
N LEU A 5 -4.26 -30.42 -24.60
CA LEU A 5 -5.53 -30.01 -24.01
C LEU A 5 -6.05 -28.84 -24.84
N ASP A 6 -7.17 -29.05 -25.52
CA ASP A 6 -8.06 -27.98 -25.94
C ASP A 6 -8.39 -27.16 -24.71
N MET A 7 -7.68 -26.04 -24.54
CA MET A 7 -8.02 -25.02 -23.56
C MET A 7 -9.42 -24.54 -23.96
N GLN A 8 -10.44 -24.86 -23.16
CA GLN A 8 -11.81 -24.44 -23.45
C GLN A 8 -11.81 -22.92 -23.71
N ALA A 9 -12.24 -22.52 -24.90
CA ALA A 9 -12.28 -21.13 -25.38
C ALA A 9 -13.07 -20.17 -24.45
N ALA A 10 -13.81 -20.71 -23.47
CA ALA A 10 -14.44 -19.94 -22.40
C ALA A 10 -13.43 -19.24 -21.47
N HIS A 11 -12.21 -19.74 -21.34
CA HIS A 11 -11.20 -19.13 -20.46
C HIS A 11 -10.56 -17.88 -21.07
N SER A 12 -10.33 -17.85 -22.39
CA SER A 12 -9.73 -16.68 -23.06
C SER A 12 -10.67 -15.47 -23.08
N TYR A 13 -12.00 -15.69 -23.14
CA TYR A 13 -12.98 -14.60 -23.11
C TYR A 13 -13.10 -13.95 -21.72
N ASN A 14 -12.85 -14.72 -20.65
CA ASN A 14 -12.92 -14.22 -19.27
C ASN A 14 -11.56 -13.79 -18.70
N ALA A 15 -10.44 -14.14 -19.35
CA ALA A 15 -9.10 -13.78 -18.92
C ALA A 15 -8.88 -12.26 -18.79
N CYS A 16 -9.66 -11.46 -19.53
CA CYS A 16 -9.65 -10.00 -19.47
C CYS A 16 -10.90 -9.40 -18.78
N MET A 17 -11.83 -10.22 -18.28
CA MET A 17 -12.98 -9.70 -17.55
C MET A 17 -12.58 -9.36 -16.11
N LYS A 18 -12.86 -8.12 -15.69
CA LYS A 18 -12.65 -7.67 -14.31
C LYS A 18 -13.29 -8.66 -13.35
N LYS A 19 -12.49 -9.14 -12.39
CA LYS A 19 -12.95 -9.90 -11.22
C LYS A 19 -14.19 -9.20 -10.64
N ARG A 20 -15.26 -9.95 -10.35
CA ARG A 20 -16.49 -9.35 -9.79
C ARG A 20 -16.14 -8.58 -8.51
N SER A 21 -16.30 -7.26 -8.54
CA SER A 21 -16.04 -6.38 -7.39
C SER A 21 -17.33 -6.11 -6.63
N ILE A 22 -17.30 -6.30 -5.31
CA ILE A 22 -18.40 -5.90 -4.44
C ILE A 22 -18.31 -4.37 -4.25
N GLN A 23 -19.42 -3.66 -4.47
CA GLN A 23 -19.49 -2.20 -4.34
C GLN A 23 -20.53 -1.82 -3.28
N TYR A 24 -20.15 -0.92 -2.38
CA TYR A 24 -21.03 -0.33 -1.39
C TYR A 24 -21.13 1.19 -1.60
N THR A 25 -22.31 1.76 -1.38
CA THR A 25 -22.50 3.20 -1.25
C THR A 25 -22.73 3.54 0.21
N LEU A 26 -21.81 4.28 0.82
CA LEU A 26 -22.01 4.83 2.16
C LEU A 26 -22.87 6.10 2.05
N ARG A 27 -24.01 6.12 2.75
CA ARG A 27 -24.93 7.27 2.77
C ARG A 27 -24.87 7.97 4.12
N ASN A 28 -25.14 9.27 4.15
CA ASN A 28 -25.18 10.09 5.36
C ASN A 28 -23.88 10.01 6.19
N VAL A 29 -22.73 10.09 5.52
CA VAL A 29 -21.42 10.13 6.19
C VAL A 29 -21.36 11.42 7.03
N PRO A 30 -21.08 11.33 8.35
CA PRO A 30 -20.95 12.51 9.19
C PRO A 30 -19.84 13.44 8.68
N GLU A 31 -20.06 14.76 8.75
CA GLU A 31 -19.12 15.77 8.24
C GLU A 31 -17.72 15.62 8.84
N ARG A 32 -17.64 15.36 10.16
CA ARG A 32 -16.37 15.08 10.85
C ARG A 32 -15.65 13.86 10.26
N THR A 33 -16.37 12.84 9.82
CA THR A 33 -15.78 11.64 9.23
C THR A 33 -15.29 11.91 7.80
N ASP A 34 -16.05 12.65 6.97
CA ASP A 34 -15.61 13.05 5.63
C ASP A 34 -14.33 13.90 5.69
N ALA A 35 -14.27 14.89 6.59
CA ALA A 35 -13.09 15.72 6.78
C ALA A 35 -11.85 14.89 7.12
N ARG A 36 -11.97 13.93 8.05
CA ARG A 36 -10.87 13.03 8.42
C ARG A 36 -10.43 12.11 7.30
N LEU A 37 -11.37 11.61 6.49
CA LEU A 37 -11.04 10.79 5.32
C LEU A 37 -10.28 11.59 4.26
N ARG A 38 -10.65 12.85 4.04
CA ARG A 38 -9.94 13.75 3.11
C ARG A 38 -8.56 14.13 3.60
N GLU A 39 -8.41 14.43 4.90
CA GLU A 39 -7.10 14.65 5.53
C GLU A 39 -6.19 13.42 5.30
N ALA A 40 -6.69 12.22 5.57
CA ALA A 40 -5.94 10.99 5.36
C ALA A 40 -5.59 10.78 3.88
N ALA A 41 -6.55 10.94 2.97
CA ALA A 41 -6.31 10.81 1.53
C ALA A 41 -5.22 11.77 1.05
N SER A 42 -5.25 13.04 1.51
CA SER A 42 -4.23 14.03 1.18
C SER A 42 -2.87 13.71 1.79
N ALA A 43 -2.83 13.23 3.04
CA ALA A 43 -1.59 12.93 3.75
C ALA A 43 -0.83 11.75 3.12
N TYR A 44 -1.56 10.71 2.71
CA TYR A 44 -0.98 9.49 2.13
C TYR A 44 -0.94 9.52 0.59
N GLY A 45 -1.44 10.58 -0.06
CA GLY A 45 -1.47 10.67 -1.52
C GLY A 45 -2.37 9.64 -2.21
N ILE A 46 -3.36 9.11 -1.49
CA ILE A 46 -4.28 8.05 -1.97
C ILE A 46 -5.66 8.60 -2.32
N SER A 47 -6.47 7.80 -3.02
CA SER A 47 -7.84 8.19 -3.32
C SER A 47 -8.73 8.20 -2.07
N LEU A 48 -9.79 9.02 -2.08
CA LEU A 48 -10.77 9.05 -0.98
C LEU A 48 -11.42 7.69 -0.74
N ASN A 49 -11.67 6.92 -1.81
CA ASN A 49 -12.23 5.58 -1.72
C ASN A 49 -11.26 4.61 -1.03
N GLU A 50 -9.97 4.71 -1.34
CA GLU A 50 -8.93 3.90 -0.73
C GLU A 50 -8.78 4.22 0.76
N ALA A 51 -8.72 5.51 1.12
CA ALA A 51 -8.74 5.95 2.52
C ALA A 51 -9.97 5.41 3.28
N ALA A 52 -11.15 5.42 2.66
CA ALA A 52 -12.37 4.87 3.24
C ALA A 52 -12.31 3.35 3.41
N LEU A 53 -11.80 2.62 2.41
CA LEU A 53 -11.63 1.16 2.49
C LEU A 53 -10.63 0.79 3.59
N THR A 54 -9.47 1.47 3.65
CA THR A 54 -8.49 1.26 4.72
C THR A 54 -9.13 1.46 6.09
N ALA A 55 -9.83 2.58 6.30
CA ALA A 55 -10.51 2.86 7.57
C ALA A 55 -11.55 1.79 7.94
N LEU A 56 -12.30 1.27 6.96
CA LEU A 56 -13.26 0.18 7.17
C LEU A 56 -12.56 -1.13 7.54
N LEU A 57 -11.48 -1.50 6.84
CA LEU A 57 -10.70 -2.70 7.14
C LEU A 57 -10.11 -2.64 8.55
N ARG A 58 -9.51 -1.48 8.92
CA ARG A 58 -9.00 -1.21 10.28
C ARG A 58 -10.10 -1.38 11.32
N GLY A 59 -11.24 -0.72 11.11
CA GLY A 59 -12.36 -0.71 12.06
C GLY A 59 -13.05 -2.07 12.23
N LEU A 60 -12.97 -2.93 11.22
CA LEU A 60 -13.51 -4.29 11.26
C LEU A 60 -12.48 -5.34 11.71
N GLY A 61 -11.22 -4.94 11.94
CA GLY A 61 -10.14 -5.86 12.35
C GLY A 61 -9.77 -6.89 11.28
N VAL A 62 -10.05 -6.59 10.01
CA VAL A 62 -9.79 -7.45 8.84
C VAL A 62 -8.75 -6.81 7.92
N GLU A 63 -7.75 -6.12 8.48
CA GLU A 63 -6.59 -5.74 7.69
C GLU A 63 -6.00 -6.99 7.04
N ALA A 64 -6.20 -7.10 5.72
CA ALA A 64 -5.50 -8.07 4.90
C ALA A 64 -4.01 -7.73 4.96
N ASP A 65 -3.17 -8.77 4.94
CA ASP A 65 -1.71 -8.74 5.01
C ASP A 65 -1.09 -7.42 4.52
N ALA A 66 -0.28 -6.79 5.39
CA ALA A 66 0.59 -5.64 5.17
C ALA A 66 0.07 -4.58 4.16
N VAL A 67 -0.42 -3.45 4.68
CA VAL A 67 -0.64 -2.24 3.87
C VAL A 67 0.67 -1.91 3.13
N GLU A 68 0.64 -1.98 1.81
CA GLU A 68 1.76 -1.60 0.94
C GLU A 68 1.78 -0.07 0.84
N TYR A 69 2.83 0.55 1.38
CA TYR A 69 3.02 2.00 1.34
C TYR A 69 3.93 2.36 0.17
N ASN A 70 3.43 3.19 -0.76
CA ASN A 70 4.12 3.57 -1.99
C ASN A 70 4.52 5.06 -2.01
N ASP A 71 4.33 5.78 -0.91
CA ASP A 71 4.60 7.22 -0.79
C ASP A 71 6.09 7.56 -0.87
N LEU A 72 6.96 6.61 -0.51
CA LEU A 72 8.41 6.74 -0.61
C LEU A 72 9.00 6.17 -1.91
N ASP A 73 8.18 5.59 -2.80
CA ASP A 73 8.67 4.98 -4.04
C ASP A 73 9.42 5.97 -4.93
N GLY A 74 8.98 7.23 -4.95
CA GLY A 74 9.62 8.30 -5.70
C GLY A 74 11.02 8.68 -5.21
N LEU A 75 11.39 8.26 -3.99
CA LEU A 75 12.73 8.46 -3.43
C LEU A 75 13.67 7.29 -3.74
N ILE A 76 13.15 6.17 -4.25
CA ILE A 76 13.96 5.00 -4.59
C ILE A 76 14.90 5.37 -5.73
N GLY A 77 16.21 5.24 -5.48
CA GLY A 77 17.25 5.56 -6.46
C GLY A 77 17.48 7.06 -6.69
N SER A 78 16.80 7.95 -5.95
CA SER A 78 17.04 9.39 -6.01
C SER A 78 18.17 9.85 -5.08
N TRP A 79 18.92 8.92 -4.48
CA TRP A 79 20.01 9.24 -3.57
C TRP A 79 21.12 10.00 -4.30
N ILE A 80 21.51 11.13 -3.74
CA ILE A 80 22.66 11.90 -4.19
C ILE A 80 23.80 11.59 -3.23
N PRO A 81 24.95 11.06 -3.70
CA PRO A 81 26.08 10.77 -2.83
C PRO A 81 26.52 12.01 -2.03
N ASP A 82 26.60 11.87 -0.72
CA ASP A 82 27.03 12.91 0.21
C ASP A 82 28.05 12.31 1.20
N PRO A 83 29.35 12.62 1.05
CA PRO A 83 30.40 12.10 1.92
C PRO A 83 30.20 12.42 3.40
N ALA A 84 29.55 13.54 3.73
CA ALA A 84 29.27 13.88 5.13
C ALA A 84 28.17 12.98 5.72
N CYS A 85 27.16 12.66 4.91
CA CYS A 85 26.11 11.72 5.30
C CYS A 85 26.67 10.29 5.42
N ASP A 86 27.50 9.87 4.47
CA ASP A 86 28.16 8.55 4.50
C ASP A 86 28.99 8.38 5.77
N GLN A 87 29.81 9.38 6.12
CA GLN A 87 30.62 9.33 7.36
C GLN A 87 29.76 9.29 8.62
N ALA A 88 28.64 10.02 8.66
CA ALA A 88 27.72 10.02 9.78
C ALA A 88 27.02 8.66 9.95
N LEU A 89 26.64 8.00 8.85
CA LEU A 89 26.07 6.66 8.88
C LEU A 89 27.09 5.63 9.40
N GLU A 90 28.35 5.70 8.95
CA GLU A 90 29.44 4.85 9.46
C GLU A 90 29.67 5.04 10.97
N ASP A 91 29.55 6.27 11.47
CA ASP A 91 29.67 6.57 12.89
C ASP A 91 28.48 6.04 13.69
N MET A 92 27.26 6.12 13.14
CA MET A 92 26.04 5.58 13.77
C MET A 92 26.02 4.05 13.83
N ASP A 93 26.65 3.36 12.87
CA ASP A 93 26.75 1.89 12.86
C ASP A 93 27.72 1.33 13.92
N LYS A 94 28.50 2.19 14.60
CA LYS A 94 29.36 1.79 15.72
C LYS A 94 28.52 1.56 16.97
N VAL A 95 28.37 0.29 17.35
CA VAL A 95 27.71 -0.09 18.60
C VAL A 95 28.65 0.15 19.78
N ASP A 96 28.19 0.96 20.75
CA ASP A 96 28.84 1.09 22.05
C ASP A 96 28.41 -0.06 22.96
N SER A 97 29.35 -0.97 23.24
CA SER A 97 29.10 -2.15 24.05
C SER A 97 28.81 -1.85 25.53
N GLU A 98 29.21 -0.68 26.06
CA GLU A 98 28.91 -0.31 27.45
C GLU A 98 27.48 0.22 27.61
N LEU A 99 26.91 0.83 26.57
CA LEU A 99 25.52 1.31 26.52
C LEU A 99 24.50 0.19 26.21
N TRP A 100 24.98 -0.94 25.68
CA TRP A 100 24.15 -2.08 25.23
C TRP A 100 24.36 -3.36 26.07
N ALA A 101 25.05 -3.28 27.21
CA ALA A 101 25.17 -4.36 28.21
C ALA A 101 24.04 -4.32 29.24
#